data_AF-A0A7C2WZW1-F1
#
_entry.id   AF-A0A7C2WZW1-F1
#
_cell.length_a   1.000
_cell.length_b   1.000
_cell.length_c   1.000
_cell.angle_alpha   90.00
_cell.angle_beta   90.00
_cell.angle_gamma   90.00
#
_symmetry.space_group_name_H-M   'P 1'
#
loop_
_entity.id
_entity.type
_entity.pdbx_description
1 polymer ?
#
loop_
_entity_poly.entity_id
_entity_poly.type
_entity_poly.pdbx_seq_one_letter_code
_entity_poly.pdbx_strand_id
1 'polypeptide(L)'
;MNQPSQFEFTVDELVLALVSLIRVVDPTLLQHGPDGVTLELEPLMRKPNLTPAELLLLKLRSAFDEDSPQSSCTVTLSVEEAQQLEASLAQIEALHNWPPDVRRLSAALRARLMASG
;
A
#
# COMPACT_ATOMS: atom_id res chain seq x y z
N MET A 1 8.40 2.49 -23.17
CA MET A 1 8.16 3.64 -22.27
C MET A 1 6.97 3.28 -21.42
N ASN A 2 7.17 2.83 -20.18
CA ASN A 2 6.05 2.54 -19.28
C ASN A 2 5.61 3.88 -18.69
N GLN A 3 4.44 4.38 -19.11
CA GLN A 3 3.89 5.62 -18.57
C GLN A 3 3.33 5.35 -17.17
N PRO A 4 3.58 6.23 -16.19
CA PRO A 4 2.93 6.12 -14.90
C PRO A 4 1.43 6.40 -15.04
N SER A 5 0.61 5.58 -14.40
CA SER A 5 -0.86 5.66 -14.39
C SER A 5 -1.35 6.21 -13.05
N GLN A 6 -2.41 7.01 -13.11
CA GLN A 6 -3.03 7.60 -11.94
C GLN A 6 -4.14 6.67 -11.42
N PHE A 7 -4.07 6.32 -10.14
CA PHE A 7 -5.02 5.43 -9.48
C PHE A 7 -5.69 6.16 -8.32
N GLU A 8 -7.02 6.12 -8.28
CA GLU A 8 -7.78 6.63 -7.16
C GLU A 8 -7.99 5.52 -6.11
N PHE A 9 -7.58 5.75 -4.88
CA PHE A 9 -7.73 4.82 -3.77
C PHE A 9 -8.73 5.40 -2.78
N THR A 10 -9.67 4.60 -2.30
CA THR A 10 -10.37 4.92 -1.06
C THR A 10 -9.41 4.83 0.13
N VAL A 11 -9.78 5.47 1.25
CA VAL A 11 -9.00 5.37 2.50
C VAL A 11 -8.80 3.90 2.91
N ASP A 12 -9.83 3.07 2.82
CA ASP A 12 -9.75 1.63 3.14
C ASP A 12 -8.81 0.87 2.20
N GLU A 13 -8.87 1.13 0.89
CA GLU A 13 -7.96 0.52 -0.08
C GLU A 13 -6.51 0.93 0.17
N LEU A 14 -6.29 2.18 0.56
CA LEU A 14 -4.95 2.69 0.82
C LEU A 14 -4.37 2.15 2.13
N VAL A 15 -5.18 2.02 3.18
CA VAL A 15 -4.81 1.32 4.41
C VAL A 15 -4.48 -0.15 4.12
N LEU A 16 -5.30 -0.82 3.31
CA LEU A 16 -5.06 -2.22 2.92
C LEU A 16 -3.75 -2.36 2.15
N ALA A 17 -3.48 -1.47 1.20
CA ALA A 17 -2.25 -1.41 0.43
C ALA A 17 -1.02 -1.19 1.31
N LEU A 18 -1.09 -0.21 2.23
CA LEU A 18 -0.04 0.07 3.21
C LEU A 18 0.25 -1.14 4.08
N VAL A 19 -0.77 -1.69 4.75
CA VAL A 19 -0.61 -2.86 5.62
C VAL A 19 -0.01 -4.04 4.85
N SER A 20 -0.42 -4.24 3.60
CA SER A 20 0.07 -5.33 2.78
C SER A 20 1.55 -5.15 2.43
N LEU A 21 1.97 -3.94 2.03
CA LEU A 21 3.36 -3.64 1.74
C LEU A 21 4.24 -3.69 2.98
N ILE A 22 3.79 -3.16 4.12
CA ILE A 22 4.58 -3.17 5.35
C ILE A 22 4.91 -4.59 5.76
N ARG A 23 3.95 -5.50 5.64
CA ARG A 23 4.17 -6.92 5.95
C ARG A 23 5.20 -7.60 5.04
N VAL A 24 5.34 -7.13 3.80
CA VAL A 24 6.36 -7.61 2.84
C VAL A 24 7.71 -6.93 3.05
N VAL A 25 7.71 -5.62 3.33
CA VAL A 25 8.91 -4.80 3.53
C VAL A 25 9.56 -5.12 4.86
N ASP A 26 8.86 -4.84 5.94
CA ASP A 26 9.30 -5.06 7.31
C ASP A 26 8.09 -4.90 8.26
N PRO A 27 7.57 -6.00 8.84
CA PRO A 27 6.41 -5.93 9.72
C PRO A 27 6.67 -5.12 11.00
N THR A 28 7.93 -4.85 11.37
CA THR A 28 8.28 -4.06 12.56
C THR A 28 7.99 -2.56 12.41
N LEU A 29 7.73 -2.09 11.18
CA LEU A 29 7.31 -0.72 10.92
C LEU A 29 5.88 -0.43 11.43
N LEU A 30 5.05 -1.46 11.60
CA LEU A 30 3.75 -1.33 12.28
C LEU A 30 3.94 -1.55 13.77
N GLN A 31 3.84 -0.47 14.55
CA GLN A 31 3.93 -0.51 15.99
C GLN A 31 2.57 -0.38 16.65
N HIS A 32 2.33 -1.19 17.67
CA HIS A 32 1.13 -1.11 18.48
C HIS A 32 1.40 -0.18 19.67
N GLY A 33 0.73 0.97 19.67
CA GLY A 33 0.74 1.94 20.76
C GLY A 33 -0.57 1.96 21.55
N PRO A 34 -0.64 2.74 22.63
CA PRO A 34 -1.85 2.88 23.46
C PRO A 34 -3.04 3.49 22.69
N ASP A 35 -2.78 4.30 21.67
CA ASP A 35 -3.79 4.96 20.84
C ASP A 35 -4.12 4.20 19.54
N GLY A 36 -3.58 3.00 19.35
CA GLY A 36 -3.81 2.17 18.17
C GLY A 36 -2.53 1.76 17.46
N VAL A 37 -2.59 1.67 16.13
CA VAL A 37 -1.47 1.23 15.29
C VAL A 37 -0.80 2.45 14.68
N THR A 38 0.49 2.61 14.95
CA THR A 38 1.33 3.69 14.40
C THR A 38 2.28 3.11 13.37
N LEU A 39 2.52 3.87 12.30
CA LEU A 39 3.46 3.52 11.26
C LEU A 39 4.78 4.27 11.46
N GLU A 40 5.83 3.55 11.84
CA GLU A 40 7.16 4.11 12.14
C GLU A 40 8.07 3.97 10.92
N LEU A 41 8.14 5.03 10.09
CA LEU A 41 8.96 5.03 8.86
C LEU A 41 10.33 5.69 9.03
N GLU A 42 10.65 6.22 10.22
CA GLU A 42 11.98 6.76 10.51
C GLU A 42 13.13 5.81 10.13
N PRO A 43 13.05 4.49 10.37
CA PRO A 43 14.10 3.56 9.95
C PRO A 43 14.34 3.57 8.44
N LEU A 44 13.28 3.70 7.64
CA LEU A 44 13.37 3.79 6.19
C LEU A 44 13.98 5.12 5.75
N MET A 45 13.59 6.23 6.37
CA MET A 45 14.12 7.56 6.03
C MET A 45 15.63 7.68 6.27
N ARG A 46 16.19 6.90 7.19
CA ARG A 46 17.63 6.85 7.49
C ARG A 46 18.40 5.87 6.59
N LYS A 47 17.72 5.09 5.76
CA LYS A 47 18.33 4.06 4.93
C LYS A 47 18.96 4.70 3.69
N PRO A 48 20.24 4.41 3.37
CA PRO A 48 20.95 5.05 2.25
C PRO A 48 20.45 4.59 0.88
N ASN A 49 19.92 3.37 0.78
CA ASN A 49 19.35 2.83 -0.44
C ASN A 49 18.03 2.14 -0.11
N LEU A 50 16.94 2.68 -0.63
CA LEU A 50 15.61 2.12 -0.51
C LEU A 50 15.36 1.13 -1.64
N THR A 51 14.78 0.00 -1.30
CA THR A 51 14.26 -0.97 -2.27
C THR A 51 13.01 -0.41 -2.96
N PRO A 52 12.63 -0.93 -4.13
CA PRO A 52 11.38 -0.53 -4.80
C PRO A 52 10.15 -0.65 -3.89
N ALA A 53 10.11 -1.67 -3.02
CA ALA A 53 9.04 -1.87 -2.04
C ALA A 53 8.97 -0.75 -1.00
N GLU A 54 10.12 -0.34 -0.49
CA GLU A 54 10.22 0.73 0.49
C GLU A 54 9.87 2.08 -0.14
N LEU A 55 10.29 2.34 -1.38
CA LEU A 55 9.92 3.55 -2.12
C LEU A 55 8.40 3.62 -2.36
N LEU A 56 7.79 2.50 -2.76
CA LEU A 56 6.35 2.41 -2.95
C LEU A 56 5.58 2.63 -1.64
N LEU A 57 6.06 2.06 -0.53
CA LEU A 57 5.49 2.27 0.80
C LEU A 57 5.51 3.76 1.21
N LEU A 58 6.65 4.43 1.02
CA LEU A 58 6.76 5.87 1.30
C LEU A 58 5.80 6.70 0.44
N LYS A 59 5.70 6.38 -0.86
CA LYS A 59 4.78 7.06 -1.79
C LYS A 59 3.31 6.94 -1.35
N LEU A 60 2.86 5.73 -1.01
CA LEU A 60 1.49 5.52 -0.53
C LEU A 60 1.25 6.22 0.81
N ARG A 61 2.24 6.24 1.70
CA ARG A 61 2.10 6.94 2.98
C ARG A 61 1.93 8.45 2.77
N SER A 62 2.73 9.05 1.89
CA SER A 62 2.58 10.48 1.57
C SER A 62 1.17 10.79 1.07
N ALA A 63 0.62 9.95 0.18
CA ALA A 63 -0.76 10.12 -0.30
C ALA A 63 -1.82 9.95 0.80
N PHE A 64 -1.54 9.17 1.85
CA PHE A 64 -2.42 9.05 3.02
C PHE A 64 -2.40 10.29 3.92
N ASP A 65 -1.22 10.88 4.14
CA ASP A 65 -1.03 12.06 4.99
C ASP A 65 -1.51 13.37 4.32
N GLU A 66 -1.31 13.50 3.01
CA GLU A 66 -1.63 14.74 2.28
C GLU A 66 -3.14 14.99 2.11
N ASP A 67 -4.00 13.97 2.25
CA ASP A 67 -5.42 14.02 1.83
C ASP A 67 -6.46 13.79 2.95
N SER A 68 -6.14 14.01 4.22
CA SER A 68 -7.17 13.99 5.27
C SER A 68 -7.96 15.32 5.31
N PRO A 69 -9.25 15.39 4.86
CA PRO A 69 -10.30 14.38 5.01
C PRO A 69 -11.13 14.12 3.72
N GLN A 70 -10.50 13.84 2.57
CA GLN A 70 -11.25 13.41 1.38
C GLN A 70 -11.41 11.88 1.37
N SER A 71 -12.56 11.40 0.91
CA SER A 71 -12.88 9.95 0.90
C SER A 71 -12.03 9.13 -0.09
N SER A 72 -11.20 9.80 -0.89
CA SER A 72 -10.42 9.22 -1.99
C SER A 72 -9.08 9.96 -2.14
N CYS A 73 -7.98 9.22 -2.16
CA CYS A 73 -6.62 9.69 -2.37
C CYS A 73 -6.14 9.26 -3.76
N THR A 74 -5.48 10.14 -4.49
CA THR A 74 -4.97 9.80 -5.82
C THR A 74 -3.48 9.53 -5.80
N VAL A 75 -3.06 8.37 -6.32
CA VAL A 75 -1.67 7.91 -6.33
C VAL A 75 -1.22 7.63 -7.75
N THR A 76 -0.07 8.17 -8.13
CA THR A 76 0.57 7.88 -9.41
C THR A 76 1.50 6.68 -9.27
N LEU A 77 1.18 5.57 -9.95
CA LEU A 77 1.95 4.32 -9.93
C LEU A 77 2.45 3.97 -11.33
N SER A 78 3.70 3.54 -11.39
CA SER A 78 4.29 2.89 -12.56
C SER A 78 3.74 1.47 -12.69
N VAL A 79 3.82 0.88 -13.89
CA VAL A 79 3.37 -0.52 -14.12
C VAL A 79 4.05 -1.49 -13.14
N GLU A 80 5.35 -1.33 -12.90
CA GLU A 80 6.12 -2.16 -11.95
C GLU A 80 5.64 -1.97 -10.50
N GLU A 81 5.30 -0.74 -10.10
CA GLU A 81 4.77 -0.44 -8.77
C GLU A 81 3.37 -1.04 -8.59
N ALA A 82 2.51 -0.96 -9.61
CA ALA A 82 1.17 -1.54 -9.59
C ALA A 82 1.22 -3.08 -9.50
N GLN A 83 2.12 -3.71 -10.27
CA GLN A 83 2.37 -5.17 -10.20
C GLN A 83 2.91 -5.58 -8.84
N GLN A 84 3.83 -4.81 -8.28
CA GLN A 84 4.38 -5.10 -6.96
C GLN A 84 3.32 -4.96 -5.85
N LEU A 85 2.45 -3.96 -5.94
CA LEU A 85 1.35 -3.78 -5.00
C LEU A 85 0.34 -4.94 -5.10
N GLU A 86 0.00 -5.35 -6.31
CA GLU A 86 -0.87 -6.49 -6.57
C GLU A 86 -0.31 -7.78 -5.97
N ALA A 87 0.99 -8.06 -6.18
CA ALA A 87 1.65 -9.23 -5.63
C ALA A 87 1.68 -9.20 -4.09
N SER A 88 1.86 -8.02 -3.50
CA SER A 88 1.86 -7.84 -2.04
C SER A 88 0.47 -8.11 -1.45
N LEU A 89 -0.59 -7.62 -2.09
CA LEU A 89 -1.98 -7.90 -1.73
C LEU A 89 -2.29 -9.40 -1.83
N ALA A 90 -1.87 -10.04 -2.93
CA ALA A 90 -2.05 -11.47 -3.15
C ALA A 90 -1.38 -12.33 -2.08
N GLN A 91 -0.15 -11.96 -1.70
CA GLN A 91 0.62 -12.69 -0.70
C GLN A 91 -0.05 -12.61 0.68
N ILE A 92 -0.52 -11.43 1.07
CA ILE A 92 -1.15 -11.24 2.38
C ILE A 92 -2.50 -11.92 2.47
N GLU A 93 -3.30 -11.86 1.39
CA GLU A 93 -4.56 -12.60 1.30
C GLU A 93 -4.36 -14.12 1.46
N ALA A 94 -3.22 -14.66 1.01
CA ALA A 94 -2.88 -16.06 1.20
C ALA A 94 -2.40 -16.38 2.64
N LEU A 95 -1.75 -15.43 3.31
CA LEU A 95 -1.20 -15.63 4.66
C LEU A 95 -2.23 -15.43 5.77
N HIS A 96 -3.25 -14.59 5.54
CA HIS A 96 -4.26 -14.25 6.53
C HIS A 96 -5.66 -14.62 6.08
N ASN A 97 -6.44 -15.24 6.98
CA ASN A 97 -7.83 -15.56 6.72
C ASN A 97 -8.69 -14.29 6.88
N TRP A 98 -8.68 -13.43 5.87
CA TRP A 98 -9.37 -12.15 5.89
C TRP A 98 -10.90 -12.32 5.84
N PRO A 99 -11.65 -11.39 6.49
CA PRO A 99 -13.09 -11.36 6.36
C PRO A 99 -13.50 -11.16 4.89
N PRO A 100 -14.69 -11.65 4.50
CA PRO A 100 -15.14 -11.65 3.10
C PRO A 100 -15.12 -10.26 2.46
N ASP A 101 -15.41 -9.20 3.23
CA ASP A 101 -15.42 -7.83 2.73
C ASP A 101 -14.03 -7.33 2.37
N VAL A 102 -13.02 -7.61 3.20
CA VAL A 102 -11.62 -7.23 2.92
C VAL A 102 -11.05 -8.03 1.74
N ARG A 103 -11.44 -9.31 1.58
CA ARG A 103 -11.07 -10.08 0.38
C ARG A 103 -11.70 -9.53 -0.89
N ARG A 104 -12.96 -9.09 -0.84
CA ARG A 104 -13.61 -8.43 -1.99
C ARG A 104 -12.92 -7.12 -2.33
N LEU A 105 -12.57 -6.32 -1.32
CA LEU A 105 -11.84 -5.07 -1.49
C LEU A 105 -10.46 -5.32 -2.13
N SER A 106 -9.69 -6.25 -1.58
CA SER A 106 -8.40 -6.73 -2.11
C SER A 106 -8.51 -7.15 -3.57
N ALA A 107 -9.45 -8.05 -3.89
CA ALA A 107 -9.64 -8.56 -5.25
C ALA A 107 -10.05 -7.45 -6.24
N ALA A 108 -10.96 -6.55 -5.83
CA ALA A 108 -11.37 -5.42 -6.65
C ALA A 108 -10.20 -4.47 -6.93
N LEU A 109 -9.41 -4.15 -5.90
CA LEU A 109 -8.22 -3.31 -6.03
C LEU A 109 -7.17 -3.95 -6.95
N ARG A 110 -6.86 -5.23 -6.76
CA ARG A 110 -5.93 -5.99 -7.62
C ARG A 110 -6.37 -6.00 -9.08
N ALA A 111 -7.66 -6.24 -9.33
CA ALA A 111 -8.22 -6.19 -10.69
C ALA A 111 -8.04 -4.81 -11.34
N ARG A 112 -8.24 -3.72 -10.58
CA ARG A 112 -8.05 -2.35 -11.06
C ARG A 112 -6.58 -2.06 -11.39
N LEU A 113 -5.66 -2.49 -10.53
CA LEU A 113 -4.22 -2.35 -10.75
C LEU A 113 -3.75 -3.06 -12.03
N MET A 114 -4.29 -4.27 -12.30
CA MET A 114 -3.96 -5.04 -13.49
C MET A 114 -4.64 -4.55 -14.77
N ALA A 115 -5.83 -3.94 -14.65
CA ALA A 115 -6.55 -3.42 -15.82
C ALA A 115 -5.92 -2.16 -16.43
N SER A 116 -5.03 -1.49 -15.69
CA SER A 116 -4.39 -0.23 -16.09
C SER A 116 -2.87 -0.35 -16.32
N GLY A 117 -2.34 -1.58 -16.35
CA GLY A 117 -0.94 -1.93 -16.54
C GLY A 117 -0.61 -2.51 -17.92
#